data_AF-A0A7W0W7W0-F1
#
_entry.id   AF-A0A7W0W7W0-F1
#
_cell.length_a   1.000
_cell.length_b   1.000
_cell.length_c   1.000
_cell.angle_alpha   90.00
_cell.angle_beta   90.00
_cell.angle_gamma   90.00
#
_symmetry.space_group_name_H-M   'P 1'
#
loop_
_entity.id
_entity.type
_entity.pdbx_description
1 polymer ?
#
loop_
_entity_poly.entity_id
_entity_poly.type
_entity_poly.pdbx_seq_one_letter_code
_entity_poly.pdbx_strand_id
1 'polypeptide(L)'
;MRLRFKIKEIALEKGIKNAPELSREAKIGQATAYDLWENKRSDANYSTLWIIGQVLGVTPDALVEIISGADDKISVPVLLAA
;
A
#
# COMPACT_ATOMS: atom_id res chain seq x y z
N MET A 1 4.82 -13.86 -9.85
CA MET A 1 5.07 -12.74 -8.90
C MET A 1 3.99 -11.71 -9.10
N ARG A 2 3.21 -11.37 -8.07
CA ARG A 2 2.20 -10.29 -8.13
C ARG A 2 2.62 -9.18 -7.17
N LEU A 3 2.44 -7.93 -7.60
CA LEU A 3 2.70 -6.77 -6.76
C LEU A 3 1.39 -6.28 -6.14
N ARG A 4 1.45 -5.91 -4.87
CA ARG A 4 0.35 -5.32 -4.12
C ARG A 4 0.80 -4.00 -3.54
N PHE A 5 0.00 -2.95 -3.68
CA PHE A 5 0.29 -1.68 -3.03
C PHE A 5 -0.29 -1.64 -1.61
N LYS A 6 0.54 -1.33 -0.62
CA LYS A 6 0.17 -1.13 0.80
C LYS A 6 -0.21 0.31 1.12
N ILE A 7 -0.50 1.11 0.10
CA ILE A 7 -0.75 2.55 0.23
C ILE A 7 -1.88 2.82 1.23
N LYS A 8 -2.98 2.06 1.17
CA LYS A 8 -4.12 2.21 2.09
C LYS A 8 -3.74 1.95 3.56
N GLU A 9 -2.98 0.87 3.82
CA GLU A 9 -2.57 0.49 5.17
C GLU A 9 -1.70 1.57 5.79
N ILE A 10 -0.65 1.99 5.07
CA ILE A 10 0.29 3.02 5.52
C ILE A 10 -0.41 4.38 5.63
N ALA A 11 -1.29 4.72 4.69
CA ALA A 11 -2.03 5.98 4.74
C ALA A 11 -2.91 6.07 5.99
N LEU A 12 -3.60 4.99 6.35
CA LEU A 12 -4.42 4.92 7.56
C LEU A 12 -3.56 5.07 8.83
N GLU A 13 -2.39 4.44 8.90
CA GLU A 13 -1.45 4.58 10.01
C GLU A 13 -0.93 6.03 10.15
N LYS A 14 -0.77 6.74 9.03
CA LYS A 14 -0.34 8.14 8.99
C LYS A 14 -1.48 9.14 9.16
N GLY A 15 -2.70 8.68 9.36
CA GLY A 15 -3.87 9.51 9.64
C GLY A 15 -4.65 9.99 8.42
N ILE A 16 -4.29 9.55 7.21
CA ILE A 16 -5.09 9.79 6.00
C ILE A 16 -6.22 8.77 5.97
N LYS A 17 -7.46 9.25 5.97
CA LYS A 17 -8.65 8.40 6.23
C LYS A 17 -9.26 7.82 4.96
N ASN A 18 -9.00 8.42 3.80
CA ASN A 18 -9.64 8.04 2.54
C ASN A 18 -8.83 8.45 1.30
N ALA A 19 -9.17 7.84 0.15
CA ALA A 19 -8.52 8.10 -1.13
C ALA A 19 -8.62 9.57 -1.62
N PRO A 20 -9.74 10.30 -1.45
CA PRO A 20 -9.80 11.73 -1.78
C PRO A 20 -8.82 12.58 -0.98
N GLU A 21 -8.61 12.28 0.30
CA GLU A 21 -7.63 12.96 1.13
C GLU A 21 -6.21 12.70 0.64
N LEU A 22 -5.87 11.43 0.37
CA LEU A 22 -4.59 11.07 -0.26
C LEU A 22 -4.38 11.81 -1.59
N SER A 23 -5.41 11.88 -2.44
CA SER A 23 -5.36 12.61 -3.72
C SER A 23 -5.00 14.08 -3.52
N ARG A 24 -5.57 14.74 -2.51
CA ARG A 24 -5.30 16.15 -2.20
C ARG A 24 -3.89 16.35 -1.68
N GLU A 25 -3.47 15.56 -0.70
CA GLU A 25 -2.14 15.67 -0.08
C GLU A 25 -1.02 15.36 -1.08
N ALA A 26 -1.18 14.28 -1.84
CA ALA A 26 -0.20 13.85 -2.85
C ALA A 26 -0.33 14.61 -4.18
N LYS A 27 -1.32 15.51 -4.33
CA LYS A 27 -1.59 16.25 -5.58
C LYS A 27 -1.65 15.33 -6.82
N ILE A 28 -2.22 14.14 -6.65
CA ILE A 28 -2.44 13.17 -7.73
C ILE A 28 -3.90 13.17 -8.16
N GLY A 29 -4.18 12.72 -9.38
CA GLY A 29 -5.56 12.60 -9.87
C GLY A 29 -6.40 11.68 -8.99
N GLN A 30 -7.66 12.05 -8.75
CA GLN A 30 -8.56 11.28 -7.88
C GLN A 30 -8.70 9.83 -8.33
N ALA A 31 -8.90 9.58 -9.63
CA ALA A 31 -9.00 8.22 -10.16
C ALA A 31 -7.77 7.37 -9.80
N THR A 32 -6.57 7.94 -9.96
CA THR A 32 -5.32 7.27 -9.59
C THR A 32 -5.25 6.98 -8.09
N ALA A 33 -5.64 7.93 -7.23
CA ALA A 33 -5.66 7.69 -5.79
C ALA A 33 -6.63 6.56 -5.41
N TYR A 34 -7.83 6.54 -5.99
CA TYR A 34 -8.81 5.46 -5.76
C TYR A 34 -8.31 4.09 -6.22
N ASP A 35 -7.71 4.03 -7.41
CA ASP A 35 -7.21 2.76 -7.95
C ASP A 35 -6.04 2.21 -7.14
N LEU A 36 -5.15 3.09 -6.65
CA LEU A 36 -4.04 2.70 -5.78
C LEU A 36 -4.52 2.31 -4.38
N TRP A 37 -5.49 3.04 -3.84
CA TRP A 37 -6.06 2.80 -2.52
C TRP A 37 -6.80 1.46 -2.45
N GLU A 38 -7.59 1.14 -3.47
CA GLU A 38 -8.31 -0.13 -3.58
C GLU A 38 -7.48 -1.22 -4.29
N ASN A 39 -6.19 -0.95 -4.56
CA ASN A 39 -5.25 -1.86 -5.21
C ASN A 39 -5.80 -2.48 -6.52
N LYS A 40 -6.57 -1.69 -7.27
CA LYS A 40 -7.15 -2.05 -8.58
C LYS A 40 -6.13 -2.05 -9.71
N ARG A 41 -4.97 -1.46 -9.46
CA ARG A 41 -3.84 -1.41 -10.40
C ARG A 41 -2.56 -1.88 -9.73
N SER A 42 -1.66 -2.44 -10.52
CA SER A 42 -0.35 -2.95 -10.08
C SER A 42 0.84 -2.31 -10.82
N ASP A 43 0.55 -1.32 -11.67
CA ASP A 43 1.47 -0.68 -12.62
C ASP A 43 1.71 0.82 -12.32
N ALA A 44 1.68 1.20 -11.03
CA ALA A 44 1.91 2.59 -10.64
C ALA A 44 3.30 3.05 -11.08
N ASN A 45 3.37 4.25 -11.67
CA ASN A 45 4.65 4.84 -12.04
C ASN A 45 5.47 5.16 -10.77
N TYR A 46 6.78 4.93 -10.80
CA TYR A 46 7.68 5.17 -9.67
C TYR A 46 7.57 6.61 -9.15
N SER A 47 7.42 7.61 -10.04
CA SER A 47 7.22 9.00 -9.65
C SER A 47 5.96 9.21 -8.81
N THR A 48 4.87 8.48 -9.09
CA THR A 48 3.63 8.53 -8.30
C THR A 48 3.86 7.92 -6.92
N LEU A 49 4.55 6.78 -6.84
CA LEU A 49 4.90 6.15 -5.56
C LEU A 49 5.82 7.03 -4.73
N TRP A 50 6.75 7.74 -5.37
CA TRP A 50 7.63 8.68 -4.70
C TRP A 50 6.87 9.85 -4.06
N ILE A 51 5.94 10.47 -4.79
CA ILE A 51 5.11 11.56 -4.24
C ILE A 51 4.25 11.07 -3.07
N ILE A 52 3.61 9.90 -3.22
CA ILE A 52 2.82 9.30 -2.13
C ILE A 52 3.72 8.98 -0.92
N GLY A 53 4.92 8.45 -1.16
CA GLY A 53 5.90 8.15 -0.12
C GLY A 53 6.31 9.41 0.65
N GLN A 54 6.53 10.54 -0.04
CA GLN A 54 6.83 11.82 0.62
C GLN A 54 5.71 12.27 1.56
N VAL A 55 4.45 12.18 1.12
CA VAL A 55 3.28 12.51 1.95
C VAL A 55 3.16 11.59 3.16
N LEU A 56 3.44 10.31 2.97
CA LEU A 56 3.33 9.29 4.02
C LEU A 56 4.60 9.16 4.89
N GLY A 57 5.67 9.87 4.55
CA GLY A 57 6.96 9.78 5.23
C GLY A 57 7.62 8.40 5.11
N VAL A 58 7.47 7.73 3.96
CA VAL A 58 8.06 6.41 3.68
C VAL A 58 8.73 6.38 2.30
N THR A 59 9.57 5.37 2.05
CA THR A 59 10.19 5.15 0.73
C THR A 59 9.20 4.49 -0.23
N PRO A 60 9.39 4.63 -1.57
CA PRO A 60 8.55 3.97 -2.57
C PRO A 60 8.49 2.45 -2.39
N ASP A 61 9.61 1.82 -2.04
CA ASP A 61 9.68 0.37 -1.82
C ASP A 61 8.80 -0.10 -0.66
N ALA A 62 8.65 0.72 0.39
CA ALA A 62 7.78 0.41 1.53
C ALA A 62 6.29 0.39 1.14
N LEU A 63 5.92 1.07 0.05
CA LEU A 63 4.54 1.09 -0.46
C LEU A 63 4.20 -0.16 -1.27
N VAL A 64 5.18 -1.01 -1.60
CA VAL A 64 5.02 -2.17 -2.47
C VAL A 64 5.29 -3.46 -1.69
N GLU A 65 4.41 -4.43 -1.85
CA GLU A 65 4.58 -5.79 -1.34
C GLU A 65 4.62 -6.77 -2.51
N ILE A 66 5.64 -7.63 -2.50
CA ILE A 66 5.76 -8.72 -3.47
C ILE A 66 5.01 -9.93 -2.90
N ILE A 67 3.88 -10.27 -3.52
CA ILE A 67 3.16 -11.49 -3.23
C ILE A 67 3.68 -12.57 -4.18
N SER A 68 4.50 -13.47 -3.64
CA SER A 68 4.76 -14.77 -4.27
C SER A 68 3.53 -15.65 -4.04
N GLY A 69 3.03 -16.32 -5.08
CA GLY A 69 1.83 -17.16 -5.02
C GLY A 69 2.01 -18.48 -4.26
N ALA A 70 2.75 -18.46 -3.15
CA ALA A 70 3.09 -19.62 -2.33
C ALA A 70 2.62 -19.46 -0.87
N ASP A 71 1.58 -18.66 -0.64
CA ASP A 71 0.95 -18.52 0.69
C ASP A 71 -0.53 -18.93 0.60
N ASP A 72 -0.75 -20.21 0.30
CA ASP A 72 -1.96 -20.91 0.72
C ASP A 72 -1.62 -21.59 2.05
N LYS A 73 -2.19 -21.05 3.13
CA LYS A 73 -2.54 -21.74 4.40
C LYS A 73 -1.41 -22.09 5.39
N ILE A 74 -1.32 -21.35 6.50
CA ILE A 74 -2.04 -21.60 7.78
C ILE A 74 -1.50 -20.68 8.89
N SER A 75 -2.42 -19.96 9.52
CA SER A 75 -2.22 -19.32 10.82
C SER A 75 -2.39 -20.31 11.99
N VAL A 76 -1.63 -20.04 13.06
CA VAL A 76 -1.76 -20.38 14.50
C VAL A 76 -1.33 -21.77 15.02
N PRO A 77 -0.95 -21.88 16.31
CA PRO A 77 -0.04 -21.04 17.11
C PRO A 77 1.04 -21.90 17.84
N VAL A 78 2.06 -21.23 18.37
CA VAL A 78 3.01 -21.79 19.35
C VAL A 78 2.28 -22.41 20.55
N LEU A 79 2.64 -23.64 20.89
CA LEU A 79 2.55 -24.20 22.24
C LEU A 79 3.80 -25.07 22.46
N LEU A 80 4.90 -24.40 22.76
CA LEU A 80 6.07 -24.99 23.39
C LEU A 80 5.96 -24.61 24.88
N ALA A 81 5.41 -25.49 25.70
CA ALA A 81 5.46 -25.38 27.15
C ALA A 81 5.40 -26.76 27.80
N ALA A 82 6.49 -27.06 28.52
CA ALA A 82 6.74 -28.14 29.48
C ALA A 82 6.92 -29.57 28.93
#